data_AF-A0AAV4GU79-F1
#
_entry.id   AF-A0AAV4GU79-F1
#
_cell.length_a   1.000
_cell.length_b   1.000
_cell.length_c   1.000
_cell.angle_alpha   90.00
_cell.angle_beta   90.00
_cell.angle_gamma   90.00
#
_symmetry.space_group_name_H-M   'P 1'
#
loop_
_entity.id
_entity.type
_entity.pdbx_description
1 polymer ?
#
loop_
_entity_poly.entity_id
_entity_poly.type
_entity_poly.pdbx_seq_one_letter_code
_entity_poly.pdbx_strand_id
1 'polypeptide(L)'
;MPPQRAAAKPQTVRGDIKVVFGGGASGAVEAATEPLCRVMEMAAEIWAAVRRSGVHPDDDVGNDILMKRLQGEYKDFAASYPIPFRWMVQAREYEPAAFEKYLRNHVAAMYRSRKEFMAAQGEYLVILYKIRHPRVGGRQLERYRKAIAKSLQTDDERFSAALEEAHKDVKRLDEKVDADRRQRIFAYLSRRKAEQRAATVKDLHSAVKHE
;
A
#
# COMPACT_ATOMS: atom_id res chain seq x y z
N MET A 1 15.52 -45.14 0.85
CA MET A 1 16.11 -44.13 -0.07
C MET A 1 15.07 -43.05 -0.32
N PRO A 2 15.33 -41.78 0.00
CA PRO A 2 14.40 -40.69 -0.31
C PRO A 2 14.37 -40.42 -1.82
N PRO A 3 13.21 -40.08 -2.41
CA PRO A 3 13.10 -39.81 -3.83
C PRO A 3 13.86 -38.54 -4.23
N GLN A 4 14.76 -38.66 -5.20
CA GLN A 4 15.45 -37.53 -5.82
C GLN A 4 14.41 -36.64 -6.53
N ARG A 5 14.23 -35.40 -6.05
CA ARG A 5 13.45 -34.38 -6.75
C ARG A 5 14.20 -33.98 -8.02
N ALA A 6 13.60 -34.26 -9.18
CA ALA A 6 14.10 -33.81 -10.48
C ALA A 6 14.19 -32.27 -10.51
N ALA A 7 15.35 -31.75 -10.89
CA ALA A 7 15.56 -30.33 -11.11
C ALA A 7 14.70 -29.88 -12.30
N ALA A 8 13.70 -29.03 -12.04
CA ALA A 8 12.87 -28.43 -13.07
C ALA A 8 13.76 -27.60 -14.02
N LYS A 9 13.74 -27.93 -15.31
CA LYS A 9 14.43 -27.16 -16.34
C LYS A 9 13.83 -25.74 -16.39
N PRO A 10 14.64 -24.68 -16.53
CA PRO A 10 14.12 -23.33 -16.66
C PRO A 10 13.28 -23.23 -17.93
N GLN A 11 11.98 -22.97 -17.78
CA GLN A 11 11.09 -22.69 -18.91
C GLN A 11 11.46 -21.31 -19.47
N THR A 12 12.03 -21.30 -20.67
CA THR A 12 12.20 -20.07 -21.45
C THR A 12 10.83 -19.67 -22.00
N VAL A 13 10.13 -18.79 -21.29
CA VAL A 13 8.83 -18.27 -21.73
C VAL A 13 9.07 -17.35 -22.95
N ARG A 14 8.73 -17.83 -24.15
CA ARG A 14 8.63 -17.02 -25.37
C ARG A 14 7.16 -16.61 -25.56
N GLY A 15 6.88 -15.34 -25.28
CA GLY A 15 5.57 -14.69 -25.40
C GLY A 15 5.59 -13.35 -24.66
N ASP A 16 4.64 -12.46 -24.95
CA ASP A 16 4.46 -11.21 -24.20
C ASP A 16 4.28 -11.54 -22.72
N ILE A 17 5.28 -11.20 -21.91
CA ILE A 17 5.23 -11.44 -20.48
C ILE A 17 4.16 -10.53 -19.91
N LYS A 18 3.07 -11.16 -19.47
CA LYS A 18 1.98 -10.54 -18.76
C LYS A 18 2.36 -10.40 -17.29
N VAL A 19 2.41 -9.18 -16.80
CA VAL A 19 2.73 -8.87 -15.41
C VAL A 19 1.44 -8.58 -14.67
N VAL A 20 1.25 -9.27 -13.55
CA VAL A 20 0.03 -9.18 -12.74
C VAL A 20 0.05 -7.93 -11.87
N PHE A 21 -1.00 -7.12 -11.96
CA PHE A 21 -1.27 -6.02 -11.02
C PHE A 21 -2.06 -6.53 -9.81
N GLY A 22 -1.63 -6.18 -8.59
CA GLY A 22 -2.42 -6.44 -7.37
C GLY A 22 -2.22 -7.81 -6.71
N GLY A 23 -1.00 -8.35 -6.70
CA GLY A 23 -0.63 -9.59 -5.99
C GLY A 23 -0.69 -9.49 -4.47
N GLY A 24 -1.88 -9.27 -3.90
CA GLY A 24 -2.18 -9.49 -2.49
C GLY A 24 -2.37 -10.98 -2.20
N ALA A 25 -1.97 -11.42 -1.01
CA ALA A 25 -1.94 -12.83 -0.58
C ALA A 25 -3.32 -13.54 -0.45
N SER A 26 -4.39 -13.01 -1.04
CA SER A 26 -5.75 -13.53 -0.88
C SER A 26 -6.54 -13.53 -2.18
N GLY A 27 -6.83 -14.72 -2.69
CA GLY A 27 -8.06 -15.04 -3.44
C GLY A 27 -8.18 -14.49 -4.86
N ALA A 28 -8.17 -15.43 -5.81
CA ALA A 28 -8.64 -15.35 -7.19
C ALA A 28 -9.67 -14.22 -7.50
N VAL A 29 -9.15 -13.07 -7.89
CA VAL A 29 -9.79 -12.16 -8.84
C VAL A 29 -8.85 -12.16 -10.04
N GLU A 30 -9.36 -12.27 -11.27
CA GLU A 30 -8.54 -12.18 -12.49
C GLU A 30 -7.76 -10.87 -12.46
N ALA A 31 -6.53 -10.94 -11.98
CA ALA A 31 -5.72 -9.78 -11.75
C ALA A 31 -5.33 -9.22 -13.12
N ALA A 32 -5.56 -7.92 -13.33
CA ALA A 32 -5.27 -7.27 -14.60
C ALA A 32 -3.80 -7.54 -14.96
N THR A 33 -3.60 -8.06 -16.16
CA THR A 33 -2.26 -8.41 -16.65
C THR A 33 -1.85 -7.41 -17.71
N GLU A 34 -0.78 -6.67 -17.46
CA GLU A 34 -0.21 -5.76 -18.45
C GLU A 34 1.00 -6.39 -19.15
N PRO A 35 1.22 -6.08 -20.43
CA PRO A 35 2.47 -6.43 -21.10
C PRO A 35 3.69 -5.83 -20.38
N LEU A 36 4.79 -6.58 -20.31
CA LEU A 36 6.06 -6.13 -19.74
C LEU A 36 6.52 -4.79 -20.33
N CYS A 37 6.37 -4.59 -21.64
CA CYS A 37 6.71 -3.32 -22.29
C CYS A 37 5.93 -2.14 -21.68
N ARG A 38 4.62 -2.32 -21.43
CA ARG A 38 3.78 -1.27 -20.84
C ARG A 38 4.19 -0.94 -19.41
N VAL A 39 4.54 -1.96 -18.61
CA VAL A 39 5.05 -1.73 -17.24
C VAL A 39 6.39 -0.99 -17.25
N MET A 40 7.26 -1.31 -18.21
CA MET A 40 8.54 -0.63 -18.39
C MET A 40 8.36 0.83 -18.85
N GLU A 41 7.41 1.11 -19.75
CA GLU A 41 7.03 2.46 -20.16
C GLU A 41 6.54 3.29 -18.97
N MET A 42 5.63 2.74 -18.16
CA MET A 42 5.14 3.42 -16.96
C MET A 42 6.29 3.74 -15.98
N ALA A 43 7.21 2.79 -15.76
CA ALA A 43 8.38 3.03 -14.93
C ALA A 43 9.27 4.16 -15.48
N ALA A 44 9.45 4.23 -16.81
CA ALA A 44 10.21 5.29 -17.46
C ALA A 44 9.51 6.66 -17.35
N GLU A 45 8.18 6.71 -17.48
CA GLU A 45 7.37 7.92 -17.29
C GLU A 45 7.47 8.44 -15.85
N ILE A 46 7.29 7.56 -14.86
CA ILE A 46 7.44 7.86 -13.43
C ILE A 46 8.83 8.43 -13.16
N TRP A 47 9.88 7.76 -13.67
CA TRP A 47 11.25 8.22 -13.50
C TRP A 47 11.50 9.58 -14.15
N ALA A 48 10.93 9.83 -15.33
CA ALA A 48 11.00 11.13 -15.98
C ALA A 48 10.27 12.22 -15.15
N ALA A 49 9.11 11.92 -14.58
CA ALA A 49 8.37 12.82 -13.70
C ALA A 49 9.15 13.14 -12.41
N VAL A 50 9.81 12.14 -11.81
CA VAL A 50 10.71 12.31 -10.67
C VAL A 50 11.84 13.29 -11.02
N ARG A 51 12.56 13.06 -12.13
CA ARG A 51 13.68 13.92 -12.54
C ARG A 51 13.27 15.35 -12.88
N ARG A 52 12.06 15.54 -13.43
CA ARG A 52 11.51 16.87 -13.76
C ARG A 52 10.94 17.61 -12.56
N SER A 53 10.74 16.95 -11.42
CA SER A 53 10.08 17.57 -10.25
C SER A 53 10.89 18.70 -9.61
N GLY A 54 12.23 18.68 -9.76
CA GLY A 54 13.13 19.62 -9.10
C GLY A 54 13.26 19.41 -7.58
N VAL A 55 12.58 18.42 -7.00
CA VAL A 55 12.63 18.11 -5.57
C VAL A 55 13.98 17.45 -5.22
N HIS A 56 14.67 17.97 -4.22
CA HIS A 56 15.97 17.43 -3.79
C HIS A 56 15.82 16.04 -3.13
N PRO A 57 16.78 15.11 -3.29
CA PRO A 57 16.75 13.82 -2.60
C PRO A 57 16.62 13.93 -1.07
N ASP A 58 17.21 14.97 -0.48
CA ASP A 58 17.20 15.19 0.98
C ASP A 58 16.01 16.05 1.48
N ASP A 59 15.09 16.47 0.59
CA ASP A 59 13.87 17.18 0.98
C ASP A 59 12.76 16.18 1.31
N ASP A 60 12.73 15.72 2.56
CA ASP A 60 11.75 14.72 3.04
C ASP A 60 10.30 15.14 2.75
N VAL A 61 9.96 16.41 3.02
CA VAL A 61 8.60 16.92 2.85
C VAL A 61 8.23 17.00 1.36
N GLY A 62 9.13 17.54 0.53
CA GLY A 62 8.93 17.58 -0.91
C GLY A 62 8.83 16.18 -1.53
N ASN A 63 9.62 15.23 -1.04
CA ASN A 63 9.57 13.84 -1.49
C ASN A 63 8.26 13.16 -1.09
N ASP A 64 7.73 13.40 0.10
CA ASP A 64 6.44 12.87 0.52
C ASP A 64 5.28 13.42 -0.31
N ILE A 65 5.31 14.72 -0.63
CA ILE A 65 4.32 15.34 -1.51
C ILE A 65 4.41 14.75 -2.92
N LEU A 66 5.63 14.64 -3.47
CA LEU A 66 5.87 14.05 -4.78
C LEU A 66 5.42 12.59 -4.84
N MET A 67 5.73 11.81 -3.80
CA MET A 67 5.32 10.42 -3.67
C MET A 67 3.80 10.31 -3.72
N LYS A 68 3.08 11.07 -2.89
CA LYS A 68 1.60 11.03 -2.85
C LYS A 68 0.98 11.41 -4.20
N ARG A 69 1.53 12.43 -4.88
CA ARG A 69 1.07 12.82 -6.22
C ARG A 69 1.23 11.67 -7.22
N LEU A 70 2.44 11.11 -7.31
CA LEU A 70 2.74 10.02 -8.25
C LEU A 70 1.99 8.73 -7.90
N GLN A 71 1.72 8.46 -6.61
CA GLN A 71 0.86 7.34 -6.20
C GLN A 71 -0.59 7.52 -6.68
N GLY A 72 -1.09 8.76 -6.71
CA GLY A 72 -2.40 9.07 -7.27
C GLY A 72 -2.44 8.85 -8.79
N GLU A 73 -1.41 9.31 -9.50
CA GLU A 73 -1.31 9.21 -10.97
C GLU A 73 -1.06 7.77 -11.45
N TYR A 74 -0.20 7.03 -10.75
CA TYR A 74 0.27 5.69 -11.13
C TYR A 74 -0.14 4.64 -10.09
N LYS A 75 -1.40 4.66 -9.66
CA LYS A 75 -1.92 3.86 -8.54
C LYS A 75 -1.62 2.36 -8.67
N ASP A 76 -1.86 1.80 -9.85
CA ASP A 76 -1.68 0.37 -10.08
C ASP A 76 -0.20 -0.03 -9.98
N PHE A 77 0.69 0.82 -10.53
CA PHE A 77 2.13 0.61 -10.46
C PHE A 77 2.63 0.71 -9.02
N ALA A 78 2.21 1.75 -8.30
CA ALA A 78 2.59 1.97 -6.91
C ALA A 78 2.10 0.84 -5.99
N ALA A 79 0.92 0.28 -6.25
CA ALA A 79 0.38 -0.84 -5.49
C ALA A 79 1.11 -2.15 -5.78
N SER A 80 1.50 -2.39 -7.03
CA SER A 80 2.09 -3.67 -7.45
C SER A 80 3.60 -3.74 -7.23
N TYR A 81 4.30 -2.60 -7.37
CA TYR A 81 5.76 -2.50 -7.23
C TYR A 81 6.15 -1.41 -6.23
N PRO A 82 5.70 -1.51 -4.96
CA PRO A 82 5.92 -0.45 -3.97
C PRO A 82 7.40 -0.20 -3.70
N ILE A 83 8.25 -1.23 -3.71
CA ILE A 83 9.70 -1.07 -3.47
C ILE A 83 10.40 -0.37 -4.63
N PRO A 84 10.30 -0.84 -5.90
CA PRO A 84 10.81 -0.10 -7.04
C PRO A 84 10.31 1.34 -7.10
N PHE A 85 9.01 1.56 -6.91
CA PHE A 85 8.41 2.88 -6.92
C PHE A 85 9.00 3.80 -5.84
N ARG A 86 9.09 3.32 -4.60
CA ARG A 86 9.69 4.08 -3.49
C ARG A 86 11.15 4.44 -3.78
N TRP A 87 11.93 3.52 -4.33
CA TRP A 87 13.34 3.76 -4.66
C TRP A 87 13.54 4.79 -5.77
N MET A 88 12.67 4.77 -6.79
CA MET A 88 12.65 5.81 -7.82
C MET A 88 12.44 7.19 -7.20
N VAL A 89 11.44 7.33 -6.32
CA VAL A 89 11.07 8.64 -5.76
C VAL A 89 12.05 9.07 -4.67
N GLN A 90 12.26 8.30 -3.60
CA GLN A 90 13.05 8.75 -2.45
C GLN A 90 14.55 8.61 -2.66
N ALA A 91 15.02 7.45 -3.12
CA ALA A 91 16.45 7.21 -3.29
C ALA A 91 17.01 7.87 -4.57
N ARG A 92 16.14 8.31 -5.48
CA ARG A 92 16.50 8.78 -6.84
C ARG A 92 17.31 7.75 -7.61
N GLU A 93 16.88 6.50 -7.53
CA GLU A 93 17.57 5.40 -8.20
C GLU A 93 16.62 4.59 -9.06
N TYR A 94 16.97 4.50 -10.34
CA TYR A 94 16.28 3.64 -11.29
C TYR A 94 17.27 3.13 -12.34
N GLU A 95 17.24 1.83 -12.57
CA GLU A 95 18.00 1.20 -13.64
C GLU A 95 17.04 0.29 -14.44
N PRO A 96 16.73 0.60 -15.71
CA PRO A 96 15.76 -0.16 -16.49
C PRO A 96 16.09 -1.65 -16.58
N ALA A 97 17.36 -2.00 -16.80
CA ALA A 97 17.80 -3.40 -16.87
C ALA A 97 17.62 -4.15 -15.54
N ALA A 98 17.78 -3.46 -14.41
CA ALA A 98 17.53 -4.03 -13.09
C ALA A 98 16.05 -4.34 -12.89
N PHE A 99 15.20 -3.37 -13.25
CA PHE A 99 13.75 -3.48 -13.10
C PHE A 99 13.14 -4.53 -14.03
N GLU A 100 13.58 -4.60 -15.28
CA GLU A 100 13.12 -5.63 -16.22
C GLU A 100 13.45 -7.04 -15.71
N LYS A 101 14.69 -7.25 -15.24
CA LYS A 101 15.12 -8.52 -14.66
C LYS A 101 14.30 -8.87 -13.42
N TYR A 102 14.01 -7.89 -12.58
CA TYR A 102 13.14 -8.05 -11.42
C TYR A 102 11.73 -8.50 -11.84
N LEU A 103 11.10 -7.82 -12.81
CA LEU A 103 9.74 -8.16 -13.28
C LEU A 103 9.68 -9.57 -13.85
N ARG A 104 10.65 -9.96 -14.68
CA ARG A 104 10.71 -11.33 -15.23
C ARG A 104 10.79 -12.40 -14.14
N ASN A 105 11.54 -12.14 -13.07
CA ASN A 105 11.62 -13.04 -11.92
C ASN A 105 10.34 -13.01 -11.07
N HIS A 106 9.71 -11.85 -10.94
CA HIS A 106 8.50 -11.64 -10.14
C HIS A 106 7.30 -12.36 -10.77
N VAL A 107 7.13 -12.29 -12.09
CA VAL A 107 6.05 -12.98 -12.82
C VAL A 107 6.16 -14.51 -12.71
N ALA A 108 7.38 -15.03 -12.65
CA ALA A 108 7.59 -16.48 -12.55
C ALA A 108 7.31 -17.03 -11.14
N ALA A 109 7.15 -16.17 -10.13
CA ALA A 109 7.10 -16.57 -8.74
C ALA A 109 5.66 -16.66 -8.21
N MET A 110 5.30 -17.83 -7.67
CA MET A 110 4.10 -18.02 -6.87
C MET A 110 4.49 -17.90 -5.38
N TYR A 111 4.04 -16.84 -4.72
CA TYR A 111 4.33 -16.61 -3.30
C TYR A 111 3.35 -17.35 -2.41
N ARG A 112 3.86 -18.11 -1.43
CA ARG A 112 3.02 -18.89 -0.50
C ARG A 112 2.73 -18.15 0.80
N SER A 113 3.45 -17.07 1.06
CA SER A 113 3.31 -16.27 2.27
C SER A 113 3.66 -14.80 2.03
N ARG A 114 3.14 -13.92 2.89
CA ARG A 114 3.49 -12.49 2.92
C ARG A 114 5.00 -12.28 3.10
N LYS A 115 5.67 -13.13 3.88
CA LYS A 115 7.12 -13.06 4.08
C LYS A 115 7.91 -13.36 2.80
N GLU A 116 7.51 -14.39 2.05
CA GLU A 116 8.10 -14.69 0.74
C GLU A 116 7.85 -13.57 -0.26
N PHE A 117 6.65 -12.99 -0.26
CA PHE A 117 6.31 -11.84 -1.08
C PHE A 117 7.21 -10.63 -0.75
N MET A 118 7.38 -10.27 0.52
CA MET A 118 8.24 -9.15 0.93
C MET A 118 9.71 -9.38 0.58
N ALA A 119 10.21 -10.61 0.77
CA ALA A 119 11.57 -10.96 0.36
C ALA A 119 11.75 -10.80 -1.16
N ALA A 120 10.75 -11.21 -1.94
CA ALA A 120 10.78 -11.06 -3.39
C ALA A 120 10.69 -9.59 -3.84
N GLN A 121 9.91 -8.75 -3.17
CA GLN A 121 9.89 -7.31 -3.39
C GLN A 121 11.28 -6.69 -3.18
N GLY A 122 12.04 -7.17 -2.20
CA GLY A 122 13.42 -6.76 -1.94
C GLY A 122 14.45 -7.18 -2.99
N GLU A 123 14.18 -8.17 -3.85
CA GLU A 123 15.15 -8.63 -4.87
C GLU A 123 15.48 -7.54 -5.89
N TYR A 124 14.58 -6.58 -6.14
CA TYR A 124 14.90 -5.42 -6.98
C TYR A 124 16.16 -4.70 -6.47
N LEU A 125 16.24 -4.46 -5.16
CA LEU A 125 17.38 -3.78 -4.53
C LEU A 125 18.65 -4.61 -4.62
N VAL A 126 18.54 -5.94 -4.52
CA VAL A 126 19.68 -6.86 -4.67
C VAL A 126 20.22 -6.84 -6.10
N ILE A 127 19.33 -6.84 -7.09
CA ILE A 127 19.69 -6.76 -8.52
C ILE A 127 20.36 -5.41 -8.81
N LEU A 128 19.76 -4.31 -8.34
CA LEU A 128 20.29 -2.96 -8.49
C LEU A 128 21.70 -2.84 -7.86
N TYR A 129 21.86 -3.35 -6.64
CA TYR A 129 23.15 -3.38 -5.95
C TYR A 129 24.20 -4.19 -6.73
N LYS A 130 23.84 -5.36 -7.28
CA LYS A 130 24.78 -6.16 -8.09
C LYS A 130 25.20 -5.45 -9.38
N ILE A 131 24.30 -4.73 -10.03
CA ILE A 131 24.62 -3.97 -11.25
C ILE A 131 25.60 -2.83 -10.94
N ARG A 132 25.39 -2.11 -9.83
CA ARG A 132 26.27 -1.02 -9.40
C ARG A 132 27.61 -1.50 -8.84
N HIS A 133 27.64 -2.69 -8.28
CA HIS A 133 28.83 -3.32 -7.72
C HIS A 133 29.14 -4.64 -8.44
N PRO A 134 29.58 -4.60 -9.72
CA PRO A 134 29.73 -5.81 -10.52
C PRO A 134 30.74 -6.79 -9.92
N ARG A 135 31.75 -6.28 -9.21
CA ARG A 135 32.79 -7.06 -8.52
C ARG A 135 32.35 -7.65 -7.17
N VAL A 136 31.14 -7.38 -6.71
CA VAL A 136 30.66 -7.94 -5.43
C VAL A 136 30.60 -9.47 -5.48
N GLY A 137 31.24 -10.11 -4.51
CA GLY A 137 31.23 -11.56 -4.37
C GLY A 137 29.87 -12.11 -3.90
N GLY A 138 29.59 -13.38 -4.19
CA GLY A 138 28.31 -14.02 -3.86
C GLY A 138 27.98 -13.99 -2.35
N ARG A 139 28.97 -14.15 -1.47
CA ARG A 139 28.77 -14.08 -0.01
C ARG A 139 28.28 -12.70 0.45
N GLN A 140 28.84 -11.62 -0.10
CA GLN A 140 28.44 -10.26 0.25
C GLN A 140 27.06 -9.94 -0.30
N LEU A 141 26.76 -10.37 -1.54
CA LEU A 141 25.44 -10.22 -2.12
C LEU A 141 24.36 -10.94 -1.32
N GLU A 142 24.64 -12.14 -0.82
CA GLU A 142 23.72 -12.90 0.02
C GLU A 142 23.51 -12.26 1.40
N ARG A 143 24.57 -11.67 2.00
CA ARG A 143 24.42 -10.88 3.22
C ARG A 143 23.53 -9.66 2.99
N TYR A 144 23.72 -8.96 1.87
CA TYR A 144 22.90 -7.81 1.49
C TYR A 144 21.43 -8.21 1.29
N ARG A 145 21.17 -9.29 0.56
CA ARG A 145 19.83 -9.86 0.39
C ARG A 145 19.14 -10.14 1.73
N LYS A 146 19.83 -10.84 2.65
CA LYS A 146 19.29 -11.13 3.99
C LYS A 146 19.01 -9.88 4.80
N ALA A 147 19.88 -8.86 4.70
CA ALA A 147 19.69 -7.59 5.38
C ALA A 147 18.45 -6.85 4.87
N ILE A 148 18.26 -6.75 3.55
CA ILE A 148 17.07 -6.15 2.94
C ILE A 148 15.80 -6.90 3.33
N ALA A 149 15.78 -8.23 3.21
CA ALA A 149 14.62 -9.04 3.58
C ALA A 149 14.23 -8.86 5.06
N LYS A 150 15.23 -8.81 5.95
CA LYS A 150 15.00 -8.55 7.38
C LYS A 150 14.44 -7.14 7.62
N SER A 151 15.02 -6.12 6.96
CA SER A 151 14.56 -4.73 7.09
C SER A 151 13.10 -4.58 6.65
N LEU A 152 12.75 -5.12 5.47
CA LEU A 152 11.38 -5.08 4.95
C LEU A 152 10.40 -5.83 5.87
N GLN A 153 10.81 -6.97 6.43
CA GLN A 153 9.98 -7.69 7.40
C GLN A 153 9.74 -6.84 8.66
N THR A 154 10.77 -6.19 9.20
CA THR A 154 10.64 -5.30 10.37
C THR A 154 9.73 -4.10 10.08
N ASP A 155 9.85 -3.49 8.89
CA ASP A 155 8.97 -2.39 8.49
C ASP A 155 7.51 -2.84 8.33
N ASP A 156 7.28 -4.03 7.77
CA ASP A 156 5.95 -4.63 7.63
C ASP A 156 5.29 -4.93 8.98
N GLU A 157 6.07 -5.45 9.94
CA GLU A 157 5.62 -5.69 11.33
C GLU A 157 5.25 -4.38 12.03
N ARG A 158 6.10 -3.34 11.88
CA ARG A 158 5.83 -2.00 12.43
C ARG A 158 4.59 -1.37 11.82
N PHE A 159 4.44 -1.45 10.50
CA PHE A 159 3.28 -0.93 9.79
C PHE A 159 2.01 -1.64 10.25
N SER A 160 2.04 -2.97 10.33
CA SER A 160 0.88 -3.76 10.77
C SER A 160 0.48 -3.41 12.21
N ALA A 161 1.45 -3.23 13.12
CA ALA A 161 1.16 -2.79 14.49
C ALA A 161 0.55 -1.38 14.55
N ALA A 162 1.08 -0.44 13.77
CA ALA A 162 0.56 0.93 13.69
C ALA A 162 -0.86 0.98 13.09
N LEU A 163 -1.13 0.16 12.07
CA LEU A 163 -2.44 0.05 11.43
C LEU A 163 -3.49 -0.48 12.42
N GLU A 164 -3.15 -1.52 13.18
CA GLU A 164 -4.04 -2.06 14.23
C GLU A 164 -4.35 -1.03 15.30
N GLU A 165 -3.38 -0.22 15.72
CA GLU A 165 -3.64 0.84 16.71
C GLU A 165 -4.51 1.96 16.12
N ALA A 166 -4.26 2.38 14.87
CA ALA A 166 -5.10 3.34 14.18
C ALA A 166 -6.55 2.87 14.05
N HIS A 167 -6.78 1.59 13.75
CA HIS A 167 -8.14 1.01 13.71
C HIS A 167 -8.84 1.07 15.07
N LYS A 168 -8.13 0.80 16.17
CA LYS A 168 -8.70 0.95 17.52
C LYS A 168 -9.07 2.40 17.82
N ASP A 169 -8.23 3.35 17.42
CA ASP A 169 -8.48 4.77 17.66
C ASP A 169 -9.66 5.30 16.84
N VAL A 170 -9.79 4.90 15.58
CA VAL A 170 -10.97 5.19 14.76
C VAL A 170 -12.22 4.61 15.42
N LYS A 171 -12.20 3.34 15.84
CA LYS A 171 -13.34 2.72 16.51
C LYS A 171 -13.73 3.45 17.81
N ARG A 172 -12.75 3.84 18.63
CA ARG A 172 -12.99 4.63 19.85
C ARG A 172 -13.61 5.99 19.52
N LEU A 173 -13.17 6.64 18.45
CA LEU A 173 -13.72 7.92 18.01
C LEU A 173 -15.17 7.76 17.54
N ASP A 174 -15.45 6.73 16.74
CA ASP A 174 -16.80 6.43 16.26
C ASP A 174 -17.76 6.16 17.43
N GLU A 175 -17.35 5.36 18.42
CA GLU A 175 -18.13 5.11 19.63
C GLU A 175 -18.45 6.40 20.41
N LYS A 176 -17.48 7.33 20.49
CA LYS A 176 -17.68 8.65 21.13
C LYS A 176 -18.64 9.53 20.33
N VAL A 177 -18.49 9.58 19.01
CA VAL A 177 -19.36 10.36 18.11
C VAL A 177 -20.80 9.83 18.18
N ASP A 178 -20.98 8.51 18.19
CA ASP A 178 -22.30 7.89 18.32
C ASP A 178 -22.94 8.13 19.69
N ALA A 179 -22.15 8.11 20.76
CA ALA A 179 -22.62 8.44 22.11
C ALA A 179 -23.09 9.91 22.19
N ASP A 180 -22.28 10.85 21.70
CA ASP A 180 -22.64 12.28 21.64
C ASP A 180 -23.88 12.52 20.77
N ARG A 181 -23.96 11.87 19.60
CA ARG A 181 -25.14 11.93 18.72
C ARG A 181 -26.41 11.45 19.43
N ARG A 182 -26.34 10.32 20.14
CA ARG A 182 -27.48 9.80 20.94
C ARG A 182 -27.89 10.78 22.03
N GLN A 183 -26.94 11.36 22.74
CA GLN A 183 -27.21 12.35 23.79
C GLN A 183 -27.89 13.61 23.24
N ARG A 184 -27.41 14.13 22.10
CA ARG A 184 -28.02 15.29 21.43
C ARG A 184 -29.44 15.02 20.96
N ILE A 185 -29.69 13.86 20.35
CA ILE A 185 -31.04 13.45 19.92
C ILE A 185 -31.97 13.35 21.13
N PHE A 186 -31.52 12.70 22.22
CA PHE A 186 -32.31 12.57 23.44
C PHE A 186 -32.65 13.93 24.07
N ALA A 187 -31.67 14.84 24.15
CA ALA A 187 -31.88 16.19 24.66
C ALA A 187 -32.88 16.98 23.80
N TYR A 188 -32.76 16.90 22.47
CA TYR A 188 -33.69 17.53 21.54
C TYR A 188 -35.12 17.01 21.69
N LEU A 189 -35.30 15.68 21.75
CA LEU A 189 -36.62 15.05 21.90
C LEU A 189 -37.25 15.39 23.25
N SER A 190 -36.45 15.42 24.31
CA SER A 190 -36.90 15.78 25.66
C SER A 190 -37.36 17.23 25.73
N ARG A 191 -36.62 18.15 25.10
CA ARG A 191 -37.01 19.56 24.95
C ARG A 191 -38.32 19.71 24.18
N ARG A 192 -38.44 19.08 23.01
CA ARG A 192 -39.68 19.06 22.20
C ARG A 192 -40.89 18.55 22.99
N LYS A 193 -40.71 17.47 23.76
CA LYS A 193 -41.78 16.89 24.60
C LYS A 193 -42.20 17.83 25.73
N ALA A 194 -41.26 18.54 26.34
CA ALA A 194 -41.55 19.54 27.36
C ALA A 194 -42.31 20.74 26.79
N GLU A 195 -41.89 21.24 25.62
CA GLU A 195 -42.56 22.34 24.89
C GLU A 195 -44.01 21.97 24.51
N GLN A 196 -44.24 20.74 24.01
CA GLN A 196 -45.59 20.24 23.70
C GLN A 196 -46.49 20.18 24.93
N ARG A 197 -45.99 19.67 26.06
CA ARG A 197 -46.75 19.61 27.31
C ARG A 197 -47.12 21.01 27.81
N ALA A 198 -46.19 21.96 27.73
CA ALA A 198 -46.44 23.34 28.12
C ALA A 198 -47.52 24.00 27.25
N ALA A 199 -47.50 23.74 25.93
CA ALA A 199 -48.53 24.21 25.01
C ALA A 199 -49.91 23.63 25.36
N THR A 200 -50.02 22.30 25.57
CA THR A 200 -51.29 21.66 25.94
C THR A 200 -51.87 22.20 27.26
N VAL A 201 -51.03 22.45 28.26
CA VAL A 201 -51.47 23.05 29.53
C VAL A 201 -51.99 24.48 29.32
N LYS A 202 -51.32 25.27 28.48
CA LYS A 202 -51.75 26.64 28.15
C LYS A 202 -53.10 26.65 27.43
N ASP A 203 -53.30 25.74 26.48
CA ASP A 203 -54.56 25.60 25.73
C ASP A 203 -55.72 25.22 26.66
N LEU A 204 -55.54 24.23 27.54
CA LEU A 204 -56.53 23.85 28.56
C LEU A 204 -56.88 25.02 29.49
N HIS A 205 -55.88 25.80 29.92
CA HIS A 205 -56.10 26.93 30.82
C HIS A 205 -56.85 28.10 30.13
N SER A 206 -56.71 28.23 28.80
CA SER A 206 -57.49 29.20 28.03
C SER A 206 -58.93 28.76 27.82
N ALA A 207 -59.19 27.47 27.66
CA ALA A 207 -60.56 26.93 27.53
C ALA A 207 -61.40 27.13 28.80
N VAL A 208 -60.82 26.90 29.98
CA VAL A 208 -61.52 27.06 31.28
C VAL A 208 -61.87 28.51 31.61
N LYS A 209 -61.19 29.51 31.02
CA LYS A 209 -61.48 30.94 31.28
C LYS A 209 -62.62 31.50 30.41
N HIS A 210 -63.13 30.72 29.46
CA HIS A 210 -64.19 31.13 28.54
C HIS A 210 -65.52 30.38 28.77
N GLU A 211 -65.60 29.56 29.82
CA GLU A 211 -66.84 29.02 30.41
C GLU A 211 -67.24 29.85 31.65
#